data_AF-A0AAU7UA30-F1
#
_entry.id   AF-A0AAU7UA30-F1
#
_cell.length_a   1.000
_cell.length_b   1.000
_cell.length_c   1.000
_cell.angle_alpha   90.00
_cell.angle_beta   90.00
_cell.angle_gamma   90.00
#
_symmetry.space_group_name_H-M   'P 1'
#
loop_
_entity.id
_entity.type
_entity.pdbx_description
1 polymer ?
#
loop_
_entity_poly.entity_id
_entity_poly.type
_entity_poly.pdbx_seq_one_letter_code
_entity_poly.pdbx_strand_id
1 'polypeptide(L)'
;MRRAVMLGLAALLGSASAATVRLRPQNPQIEQIIADVLKRISSEGLPLTLDKSSGTILALGGSGATARVAFNPDVSARTLNTADGKRIEFNPKGPQPLKDAVEAELLKELGLSALTPEAARLRFSGVDINGDGKVDTADLALLMGSYGQSGSNQRGDLNNDGHVDDLDLQIFSKAYRLP
;
A
#
# COMPACT_ATOMS: atom_id res chain seq x y z
N MET A 1 -11.78 7.56 56.47
CA MET A 1 -11.99 8.61 55.44
C MET A 1 -11.65 8.02 54.08
N ARG A 2 -12.61 8.07 53.16
CA ARG A 2 -12.51 7.60 51.78
C ARG A 2 -11.49 8.47 51.02
N ARG A 3 -10.54 7.87 50.29
CA ARG A 3 -9.86 8.54 49.16
C ARG A 3 -9.66 7.54 48.03
N ALA A 4 -10.01 8.02 46.85
CA ALA A 4 -10.40 7.26 45.67
C ALA A 4 -9.20 6.66 44.94
N VAL A 5 -9.38 5.44 44.43
CA VAL A 5 -8.55 4.88 43.36
C VAL A 5 -9.09 5.48 42.05
N MET A 6 -8.35 6.42 41.47
CA MET A 6 -8.60 6.85 40.10
C MET A 6 -8.17 5.72 39.17
N LEU A 7 -9.15 4.99 38.60
CA LEU A 7 -8.94 4.23 37.37
C LEU A 7 -8.73 5.26 36.24
N GLY A 8 -7.48 5.46 35.85
CA GLY A 8 -7.14 6.12 34.60
C GLY A 8 -7.50 5.18 33.45
N LEU A 9 -8.62 5.46 32.78
CA LEU A 9 -8.99 4.85 31.51
C LEU A 9 -7.96 5.32 30.47
N ALA A 10 -6.94 4.51 30.20
CA ALA A 10 -5.98 4.77 29.14
C ALA A 10 -6.70 4.61 27.80
N ALA A 11 -7.08 5.73 27.19
CA ALA A 11 -7.46 5.77 25.79
C ALA A 11 -6.24 5.32 24.97
N LEU A 12 -6.30 4.10 24.42
CA LEU A 12 -5.40 3.59 23.39
C LEU A 12 -5.65 4.38 22.10
N LEU A 13 -5.17 5.63 22.08
CA LEU A 13 -4.89 6.35 20.84
C LEU A 13 -3.59 5.75 20.30
N GLY A 14 -3.72 4.67 19.52
CA GLY A 14 -2.60 4.18 18.73
C GLY A 14 -2.05 5.34 17.90
N SER A 15 -0.78 5.66 18.11
CA SER A 15 -0.04 6.62 17.29
C SER A 15 -0.27 6.25 15.82
N ALA A 16 -0.70 7.21 15.00
CA ALA A 16 -0.81 7.00 13.55
C ALA A 16 0.55 6.52 13.03
N SER A 17 0.67 5.23 12.73
CA SER A 17 1.91 4.68 12.19
C SER A 17 1.97 5.07 10.71
N ALA A 18 3.00 5.80 10.32
CA ALA A 18 3.19 6.17 8.93
C ALA A 18 3.46 4.91 8.10
N ALA A 19 2.77 4.77 6.97
CA ALA A 19 3.07 3.71 6.02
C ALA A 19 4.07 4.21 4.96
N THR A 20 5.14 3.45 4.78
CA THR A 20 6.22 3.80 3.85
C THR A 20 6.02 3.08 2.51
N VAL A 21 5.89 3.86 1.44
CA VAL A 21 5.79 3.39 0.06
C VAL A 21 7.18 3.42 -0.58
N ARG A 22 7.65 2.27 -1.05
CA ARG A 22 9.00 2.09 -1.60
C ARG A 22 8.97 2.14 -3.13
N LEU A 23 9.35 3.29 -3.70
CA LEU A 23 9.37 3.52 -5.13
C LEU A 23 10.58 4.41 -5.50
N ARG A 24 11.23 4.10 -6.62
CA ARG A 24 12.42 4.82 -7.11
C ARG A 24 12.11 5.59 -8.38
N PRO A 25 11.52 6.80 -8.29
CA PRO A 25 11.33 7.65 -9.47
C PRO A 25 12.69 8.12 -10.01
N GLN A 26 12.89 7.97 -11.33
CA GLN A 26 14.10 8.43 -12.02
C GLN A 26 13.85 9.70 -12.84
N ASN A 27 12.71 10.36 -12.63
CA ASN A 27 12.32 11.57 -13.34
C ASN A 27 11.58 12.52 -12.37
N PRO A 28 11.89 13.83 -12.35
CA PRO A 28 11.23 14.80 -11.46
C PRO A 28 9.72 14.91 -11.63
N GLN A 29 9.19 14.78 -12.86
CA GLN A 29 7.74 14.83 -13.11
C GLN A 29 7.05 13.59 -12.52
N ILE A 30 7.64 12.41 -12.68
CA ILE A 30 7.13 11.17 -12.08
C ILE A 30 7.16 11.28 -10.55
N GLU A 31 8.27 11.78 -9.99
CA GLU A 31 8.37 12.00 -8.54
C GLU A 31 7.27 12.93 -8.02
N GLN A 32 7.01 14.04 -8.72
CA GLN A 32 5.96 14.99 -8.35
C GLN A 32 4.58 14.33 -8.39
N ILE A 33 4.28 13.56 -9.45
CA ILE A 33 3.01 12.83 -9.56
C ILE A 33 2.85 11.84 -8.40
N ILE A 34 3.89 11.09 -8.06
CA ILE A 34 3.86 10.16 -6.91
C ILE A 34 3.61 10.94 -5.61
N ALA A 35 4.32 12.04 -5.38
CA ALA A 35 4.15 12.86 -4.18
C ALA A 35 2.72 13.41 -4.06
N ASP A 36 2.15 13.90 -5.17
CA ASP A 36 0.77 14.40 -5.20
C ASP A 36 -0.25 13.29 -4.92
N VAL A 37 -0.05 12.10 -5.49
CA VAL A 37 -0.90 10.93 -5.24
C VAL A 37 -0.82 10.51 -3.77
N LEU A 38 0.39 10.33 -3.23
CA LEU A 38 0.59 9.93 -1.83
C LEU A 38 -0.03 10.94 -0.88
N LYS A 39 0.11 12.24 -1.15
CA LYS A 39 -0.54 13.29 -0.37
C LYS A 39 -2.08 13.19 -0.45
N ARG A 40 -2.63 12.91 -1.64
CA ARG A 40 -4.07 12.78 -1.87
C ARG A 40 -4.69 11.57 -1.17
N ILE A 41 -3.97 10.45 -1.09
CA ILE A 41 -4.46 9.21 -0.47
C ILE A 41 -3.99 9.04 0.98
N SER A 42 -3.19 9.97 1.51
CA SER A 42 -2.86 10.02 2.94
C SER A 42 -4.06 10.48 3.76
N SER A 43 -4.08 10.10 5.04
CA SER A 43 -5.04 10.63 6.02
C SER A 43 -4.34 10.92 7.35
N GLU A 44 -4.97 11.68 8.26
CA GLU A 44 -4.39 11.98 9.58
C GLU A 44 -4.01 10.71 10.37
N GLY A 45 -4.81 9.64 10.24
CA GLY A 45 -4.55 8.35 10.89
C GLY A 45 -3.61 7.40 10.11
N LEU A 46 -3.24 7.75 8.88
CA LEU A 46 -2.35 6.97 8.02
C LEU A 46 -1.58 7.93 7.08
N PRO A 47 -0.54 8.59 7.58
CA PRO A 47 0.33 9.38 6.72
C PRO A 47 1.17 8.45 5.83
N LEU A 48 1.22 8.73 4.53
CA LEU A 48 2.03 7.95 3.59
C LEU A 48 3.29 8.72 3.20
N THR A 49 4.42 8.04 3.24
CA THR A 49 5.72 8.62 2.89
C THR A 49 6.38 7.83 1.77
N LEU A 50 7.20 8.50 0.97
CA LEU A 50 7.95 7.90 -0.14
C LEU A 50 9.38 7.57 0.30
N ASP A 51 9.75 6.30 0.28
CA ASP A 51 11.14 5.84 0.33
C ASP A 51 11.67 5.65 -1.10
N LYS A 52 12.67 6.46 -1.45
CA LYS A 52 13.33 6.46 -2.76
C LYS A 52 14.58 5.59 -2.83
N SER A 53 14.95 4.91 -1.75
CA SER A 53 16.15 4.07 -1.70
C SER A 53 15.89 2.66 -2.25
N SER A 54 14.64 2.20 -2.25
CA SER A 54 14.28 0.82 -2.53
C SER A 54 12.94 0.69 -3.28
N GLY A 55 12.63 -0.52 -3.75
CA GLY A 55 11.36 -0.83 -4.44
C GLY A 55 11.39 -0.62 -5.95
N THR A 56 10.22 -0.49 -6.55
CA THR A 56 10.05 -0.47 -8.02
C THR A 56 10.61 0.80 -8.63
N ILE A 57 11.36 0.66 -9.74
CA ILE A 57 11.92 1.78 -10.48
C ILE A 57 10.87 2.34 -11.44
N LEU A 58 10.68 3.66 -11.46
CA LEU A 58 9.75 4.33 -12.36
C LEU A 58 10.52 5.32 -13.24
N ALA A 59 10.51 5.10 -14.55
CA ALA A 59 11.29 5.88 -15.49
C ALA A 59 10.44 6.37 -16.67
N LEU A 60 10.75 7.57 -17.19
CA LEU A 60 10.14 8.08 -18.41
C LEU A 60 10.99 7.65 -19.61
N GLY A 61 10.42 6.81 -20.48
CA GLY A 61 11.13 6.20 -21.60
C GLY A 61 12.01 5.01 -21.18
N GLY A 62 12.66 4.41 -22.18
CA GLY A 62 13.60 3.31 -21.97
C GLY A 62 14.96 3.79 -21.46
N SER A 63 15.62 2.98 -20.65
CA SER A 63 16.98 3.26 -20.16
C SER A 63 17.89 2.02 -20.26
N GLY A 64 19.20 2.25 -20.42
CA GLY A 64 20.16 1.15 -20.59
C GLY A 64 19.82 0.26 -21.78
N ALA A 65 19.64 -1.05 -21.54
CA ALA A 65 19.35 -2.04 -22.59
C ALA A 65 18.06 -1.76 -23.37
N THR A 66 17.09 -1.03 -22.80
CA THR A 66 15.81 -0.72 -23.45
C THR A 66 15.77 0.67 -24.09
N ALA A 67 16.86 1.45 -24.00
CA ALA A 67 16.90 2.83 -24.51
C ALA A 67 16.62 2.94 -26.03
N ARG A 68 16.92 1.88 -26.79
CA ARG A 68 16.67 1.80 -28.24
C ARG A 68 15.45 0.95 -28.60
N VAL A 69 14.79 0.36 -27.61
CA VAL A 69 13.60 -0.46 -27.84
C VAL A 69 12.39 0.46 -27.84
N ALA A 70 11.82 0.66 -29.04
CA ALA A 70 10.62 1.47 -29.21
C ALA A 70 9.46 0.94 -28.35
N PHE A 71 8.64 1.85 -27.86
CA PHE A 71 7.38 1.49 -27.23
C PHE A 71 6.36 1.13 -28.32
N ASN A 72 5.46 0.21 -27.99
CA ASN A 72 4.20 0.11 -28.71
C ASN A 72 3.42 1.42 -28.50
N PRO A 73 2.99 2.14 -29.56
CA PRO A 73 2.25 3.39 -29.43
C PRO A 73 0.93 3.27 -28.64
N ASP A 74 0.32 2.08 -28.61
CA ASP A 74 -0.97 1.84 -27.95
C ASP A 74 -0.84 1.52 -26.45
N VAL A 75 0.39 1.56 -25.92
CA VAL A 75 0.67 1.16 -24.53
C VAL A 75 1.30 2.32 -23.77
N SER A 76 0.74 2.64 -22.59
CA SER A 76 1.19 3.74 -21.73
C SER A 76 2.46 3.43 -20.93
N ALA A 77 2.70 2.15 -20.59
CA ALA A 77 3.88 1.73 -19.83
C ALA A 77 4.22 0.26 -20.10
N ARG A 78 5.48 -0.13 -19.88
CA ARG A 78 5.90 -1.53 -19.88
C ARG A 78 6.62 -1.87 -18.58
N THR A 79 6.48 -3.11 -18.14
CA THR A 79 7.14 -3.63 -16.95
C THR A 79 8.29 -4.56 -17.35
N LEU A 80 9.42 -4.41 -16.67
CA LEU A 80 10.65 -5.16 -16.89
C LEU A 80 11.14 -5.71 -15.56
N ASN A 81 11.68 -6.92 -15.57
CA ASN A 81 12.47 -7.45 -14.46
C ASN A 81 13.94 -7.24 -14.81
N THR A 82 14.63 -6.37 -14.06
CA THR A 82 16.05 -6.06 -14.26
C THR A 82 16.87 -6.60 -13.09
N ALA A 83 18.20 -6.53 -13.19
CA ALA A 83 19.09 -6.87 -12.07
C ALA A 83 18.83 -6.00 -10.83
N ASP A 84 18.36 -4.75 -11.03
CA ASP A 84 18.03 -3.82 -9.95
C ASP A 84 16.61 -4.03 -9.40
N GLY A 85 15.86 -5.01 -9.90
CA GLY A 85 14.48 -5.31 -9.51
C GLY A 85 13.44 -4.95 -10.58
N LYS A 86 12.18 -4.80 -10.15
CA LYS A 86 11.08 -4.42 -11.04
C LYS A 86 11.27 -2.98 -11.53
N ARG A 87 11.10 -2.76 -12.83
CA ARG A 87 11.12 -1.44 -13.47
C ARG A 87 9.87 -1.24 -14.31
N ILE A 88 9.26 -0.08 -14.17
CA ILE A 88 8.15 0.42 -14.99
C ILE A 88 8.68 1.58 -15.82
N GLU A 89 8.63 1.43 -17.14
CA GLU A 89 9.01 2.48 -18.08
C GLU A 89 7.75 3.05 -18.72
N PHE A 90 7.53 4.35 -18.57
CA PHE A 90 6.39 5.06 -19.14
C PHE A 90 6.69 5.50 -20.56
N ASN A 91 5.75 5.27 -21.47
CA ASN A 91 5.85 5.66 -22.87
C ASN A 91 5.71 7.19 -22.99
N PRO A 92 6.76 7.93 -23.41
CA PRO A 92 6.67 9.39 -23.53
C PRO A 92 5.70 9.85 -24.63
N LYS A 93 5.32 8.94 -25.54
CA LYS A 93 4.36 9.16 -26.63
C LYS A 93 3.20 8.17 -26.54
N GLY A 94 2.89 7.71 -25.33
CA GLY A 94 1.78 6.78 -25.09
C GLY A 94 0.42 7.41 -25.37
N PRO A 95 -0.64 6.58 -25.38
CA PRO A 95 -2.00 7.03 -25.73
C PRO A 95 -2.64 7.90 -24.63
N GLN A 96 -2.06 7.93 -23.43
CA GLN A 96 -2.56 8.66 -22.28
C GLN A 96 -1.52 9.68 -21.76
N PRO A 97 -1.97 10.77 -21.12
CA PRO A 97 -1.09 11.67 -20.39
C PRO A 97 -0.23 10.93 -19.35
N LEU A 98 1.02 11.38 -19.17
CA LEU A 98 1.96 10.76 -18.22
C LEU A 98 1.38 10.60 -16.81
N LYS A 99 0.64 11.62 -16.34
CA LYS A 99 -0.03 11.59 -15.04
C LYS A 99 -0.97 10.39 -14.91
N ASP A 100 -1.83 10.16 -15.90
CA ASP A 100 -2.82 9.10 -15.86
C ASP A 100 -2.16 7.72 -15.97
N ALA A 101 -1.09 7.61 -16.78
CA ALA A 101 -0.29 6.40 -16.86
C ALA A 101 0.38 6.06 -15.52
N VAL A 102 1.01 7.03 -14.86
CA VAL A 102 1.65 6.85 -13.55
C VAL A 102 0.62 6.49 -12.49
N GLU A 103 -0.52 7.19 -12.43
CA GLU A 103 -1.61 6.88 -11.49
C GLU A 103 -2.15 5.46 -11.69
N ALA A 104 -2.34 5.01 -12.93
CA ALA A 104 -2.78 3.65 -13.24
C ALA A 104 -1.77 2.58 -12.80
N GLU A 105 -0.47 2.83 -12.98
CA GLU A 105 0.57 1.90 -12.52
C GLU A 105 0.76 1.93 -10.99
N LEU A 106 0.59 3.08 -10.34
CA LEU A 106 0.58 3.18 -8.88
C LEU A 106 -0.58 2.40 -8.27
N LEU A 107 -1.76 2.49 -8.86
CA LEU A 107 -2.92 1.71 -8.44
C LEU A 107 -2.58 0.21 -8.37
N LYS A 108 -1.98 -0.32 -9.44
CA LYS A 108 -1.56 -1.73 -9.53
C LYS A 108 -0.41 -2.06 -8.59
N GLU A 109 0.62 -1.21 -8.55
CA GLU A 109 1.83 -1.44 -7.76
C GLU A 109 1.55 -1.47 -6.27
N LEU A 110 0.62 -0.63 -5.81
CA LEU A 110 0.22 -0.55 -4.41
C LEU A 110 -0.89 -1.55 -4.06
N GLY A 111 -1.48 -2.24 -5.04
CA GLY A 111 -2.62 -3.14 -4.82
C GLY A 111 -3.86 -2.39 -4.33
N LEU A 112 -4.10 -1.18 -4.85
CA LEU A 112 -5.24 -0.36 -4.46
C LEU A 112 -6.41 -0.58 -5.40
N SER A 113 -7.63 -0.61 -4.87
CA SER A 113 -8.85 -0.62 -5.67
C SER A 113 -9.19 0.78 -6.24
N ALA A 114 -8.76 1.84 -5.56
CA ALA A 114 -8.85 3.22 -6.03
C ALA A 114 -7.74 4.09 -5.40
N LEU A 115 -7.38 5.20 -6.03
CA LEU A 115 -6.46 6.19 -5.43
C LEU A 115 -7.21 7.12 -4.46
N THR A 116 -7.74 6.55 -3.38
CA THR A 116 -8.44 7.28 -2.31
C THR A 116 -7.86 6.94 -0.93
N PRO A 117 -8.05 7.81 0.08
CA PRO A 117 -7.65 7.53 1.45
C PRO A 117 -8.25 6.25 2.02
N GLU A 118 -9.49 5.93 1.67
CA GLU A 118 -10.18 4.74 2.17
C GLU A 118 -9.51 3.47 1.67
N ALA A 119 -9.22 3.38 0.36
CA ALA A 119 -8.52 2.23 -0.22
C ALA A 119 -7.12 2.08 0.36
N ALA A 120 -6.39 3.19 0.54
CA ALA A 120 -5.08 3.17 1.19
C ALA A 120 -5.18 2.67 2.64
N ARG A 121 -6.18 3.11 3.41
CA ARG A 121 -6.41 2.64 4.79
C ARG A 121 -6.66 1.14 4.84
N LEU A 122 -7.45 0.58 3.93
CA LEU A 122 -7.68 -0.86 3.87
C LEU A 122 -6.36 -1.59 3.57
N ARG A 123 -5.65 -1.16 2.53
CA ARG A 123 -4.42 -1.81 2.07
C ARG A 123 -3.29 -1.79 3.10
N PHE A 124 -3.10 -0.68 3.81
CA PHE A 124 -1.97 -0.47 4.73
C PHE A 124 -2.30 -0.71 6.21
N SER A 125 -3.56 -0.99 6.57
CA SER A 125 -3.92 -1.40 7.94
C SER A 125 -3.68 -2.88 8.22
N GLY A 126 -3.36 -3.67 7.19
CA GLY A 126 -3.10 -5.11 7.31
C GLY A 126 -4.34 -6.00 7.23
N VAL A 127 -5.55 -5.42 7.18
CA VAL A 127 -6.81 -6.17 7.09
C VAL A 127 -7.05 -6.82 5.72
N ASP A 128 -6.49 -6.22 4.66
CA ASP A 128 -6.36 -6.81 3.33
C ASP A 128 -5.12 -7.71 3.35
N ILE A 129 -5.32 -8.95 3.81
CA ILE A 129 -4.24 -9.90 4.15
C ILE A 129 -3.65 -10.49 2.86
N ASN A 130 -4.45 -10.67 1.81
CA ASN A 130 -3.99 -11.17 0.52
C ASN A 130 -3.40 -10.06 -0.38
N GLY A 131 -3.71 -8.79 -0.11
CA GLY A 131 -3.20 -7.61 -0.81
C GLY A 131 -3.89 -7.33 -2.16
N ASP A 132 -5.14 -7.77 -2.35
CA ASP A 132 -5.90 -7.61 -3.60
C ASP A 132 -6.73 -6.32 -3.66
N GLY A 133 -6.71 -5.52 -2.60
CA GLY A 133 -7.41 -4.25 -2.49
C GLY A 133 -8.87 -4.37 -2.03
N LYS A 134 -9.30 -5.57 -1.61
CA LYS A 134 -10.59 -5.84 -0.96
C LYS A 134 -10.36 -6.42 0.43
N VAL A 135 -11.44 -6.50 1.21
CA VAL A 135 -11.44 -7.15 2.52
C VAL A 135 -12.65 -8.06 2.54
N ASP A 136 -12.45 -9.30 2.11
CA ASP A 136 -13.54 -10.25 1.86
C ASP A 136 -13.26 -11.64 2.44
N THR A 137 -14.05 -12.63 2.00
CA THR A 137 -13.94 -14.02 2.48
C THR A 137 -12.55 -14.62 2.29
N ALA A 138 -11.78 -14.17 1.30
CA ALA A 138 -10.43 -14.65 1.06
C ALA A 138 -9.49 -14.21 2.20
N ASP A 139 -9.59 -12.94 2.63
CA ASP A 139 -8.82 -12.44 3.78
C ASP A 139 -9.27 -13.08 5.08
N LEU A 140 -10.58 -13.28 5.25
CA LEU A 140 -11.11 -13.98 6.42
C LEU A 140 -10.57 -15.40 6.52
N ALA A 141 -10.49 -16.13 5.40
CA ALA A 141 -9.91 -17.47 5.37
C ALA A 141 -8.43 -17.47 5.78
N LEU A 142 -7.66 -16.45 5.37
CA LEU A 142 -6.27 -16.29 5.80
C LEU A 142 -6.15 -15.96 7.29
N LEU A 143 -6.99 -15.07 7.81
CA LEU A 143 -7.04 -14.75 9.25
C LEU A 143 -7.39 -15.99 10.07
N MET A 144 -8.43 -16.73 9.67
CA MET A 144 -8.84 -17.97 10.33
C MET A 144 -7.78 -19.07 10.25
N GLY A 145 -7.02 -19.13 9.15
CA GLY A 145 -5.88 -20.06 9.02
C GLY A 145 -4.76 -19.80 10.02
N SER A 146 -4.65 -18.55 10.52
CA SER A 146 -3.68 -18.15 11.55
C SER A 146 -4.28 -18.02 12.94
N TYR A 147 -5.58 -18.23 13.11
CA TYR A 147 -6.27 -18.05 14.39
C TYR A 147 -5.71 -18.95 15.49
N GLY A 148 -5.45 -18.37 16.66
CA GLY A 148 -4.82 -19.01 17.81
C GLY A 148 -3.30 -19.18 17.68
N GLN A 149 -2.67 -18.74 16.59
CA GLN A 149 -1.22 -18.72 16.47
C GLN A 149 -0.64 -17.53 17.25
N SER A 150 0.61 -17.68 17.67
CA SER A 150 1.36 -16.65 18.40
C SER A 150 2.78 -16.54 17.87
N GLY A 151 3.38 -15.36 17.96
CA GLY A 151 4.75 -15.10 17.55
C GLY A 151 4.90 -13.75 16.86
N SER A 152 6.11 -13.42 16.43
CA SER A 152 6.35 -12.19 15.68
C SER A 152 5.87 -12.32 14.23
N ASN A 153 5.30 -11.24 13.69
CA ASN A 153 4.86 -11.12 12.29
C ASN A 153 3.84 -12.19 11.86
N GLN A 154 2.92 -12.57 12.75
CA GLN A 154 1.84 -13.48 12.37
C GLN A 154 0.93 -12.81 11.35
N ARG A 155 0.55 -13.57 10.32
CA ARG A 155 -0.47 -13.10 9.38
C ARG A 155 -1.80 -13.04 10.12
N GLY A 156 -2.45 -11.88 10.10
CA GLY A 156 -3.72 -11.68 10.82
C GLY A 156 -3.57 -11.20 12.26
N ASP A 157 -2.35 -10.97 12.77
CA ASP A 157 -2.12 -10.19 14.01
C ASP A 157 -2.23 -8.70 13.64
N LEU A 158 -3.45 -8.18 13.70
CA LEU A 158 -3.83 -6.86 13.21
C LEU A 158 -3.61 -5.78 14.27
N ASN A 159 -3.61 -6.16 15.55
CA ASN A 159 -3.31 -5.24 16.65
C ASN A 159 -1.80 -5.23 17.02
N ASN A 160 -1.00 -6.14 16.46
CA ASN A 160 0.43 -6.34 16.70
C ASN A 160 0.76 -6.69 18.16
N ASP A 161 -0.10 -7.47 18.83
CA ASP A 161 0.13 -7.93 20.21
C ASP A 161 0.87 -9.29 20.28
N GLY A 162 1.14 -9.90 19.13
CA GLY A 162 1.85 -11.16 19.00
C GLY A 162 0.94 -12.39 19.04
N HIS A 163 -0.37 -12.21 19.08
CA HIS A 163 -1.39 -13.26 19.02
C HIS A 163 -2.37 -12.97 17.89
N VAL A 164 -2.91 -14.03 17.29
CA VAL A 164 -4.03 -13.91 16.34
C VAL A 164 -5.28 -14.42 17.02
N ASP A 165 -6.14 -13.53 17.49
CA ASP A 165 -7.29 -13.88 18.33
C ASP A 165 -8.57 -13.07 18.04
N ASP A 166 -9.52 -13.11 19.00
CA ASP A 166 -10.81 -12.43 18.89
C ASP A 166 -10.67 -10.90 18.69
N LEU A 167 -9.61 -10.28 19.20
CA LEU A 167 -9.35 -8.85 19.01
C LEU A 167 -9.05 -8.53 17.54
N ASP A 168 -8.28 -9.38 16.87
CA ASP A 168 -8.00 -9.22 15.44
C ASP A 168 -9.25 -9.45 14.61
N LEU A 169 -10.04 -10.46 14.94
CA LEU A 169 -11.32 -10.70 14.27
C LEU A 169 -12.27 -9.49 14.42
N GLN A 170 -12.29 -8.85 15.59
CA GLN A 170 -13.06 -7.61 15.78
C GLN A 170 -12.54 -6.45 14.93
N ILE A 171 -11.21 -6.29 14.79
CA ILE A 171 -10.63 -5.28 13.91
C ILE A 171 -11.01 -5.56 12.46
N PHE A 172 -10.84 -6.79 12.01
CA PHE A 172 -11.17 -7.25 10.66
C PHE A 172 -12.64 -7.00 10.31
N SER A 173 -13.57 -7.32 11.22
CA SER A 173 -15.02 -7.19 10.99
C SER A 173 -15.48 -5.76 10.64
N LYS A 174 -14.74 -4.73 11.07
CA LYS A 174 -15.07 -3.32 10.79
C LYS A 174 -14.84 -2.96 9.32
N ALA A 175 -13.86 -3.62 8.70
CA ALA A 175 -13.47 -3.39 7.31
C ALA A 175 -14.12 -4.38 6.33
N TYR A 176 -14.50 -5.58 6.82
CA TYR A 176 -15.06 -6.65 6.00
C TYR A 176 -16.27 -6.21 5.15
N ARG A 177 -16.29 -6.63 3.90
CA ARG A 177 -17.40 -6.43 2.97
C ARG A 177 -17.78 -7.76 2.34
N LEU A 178 -19.09 -8.02 2.27
CA LEU A 178 -19.60 -9.12 1.46
C LEU A 178 -19.41 -8.77 -0.02
N PRO A 179 -18.99 -9.75 -0.85
CA PRO A 179 -18.84 -9.56 -2.28
C PRO A 179 -20.16 -9.27 -2.99
#